data_AF-A0A8X6JG13-F1
#
_entry.id   AF-A0A8X6JG13-F1
#
_cell.length_a   1.000
_cell.length_b   1.000
_cell.length_c   1.000
_cell.angle_alpha   90.00
_cell.angle_beta   90.00
_cell.angle_gamma   90.00
#
_symmetry.space_group_name_H-M   'P 1'
#
loop_
_entity.id
_entity.type
_entity.pdbx_description
1 polymer ?
#
loop_
_entity_poly.entity_id
_entity_poly.type
_entity_poly.pdbx_seq_one_letter_code
_entity_poly.pdbx_strand_id
1 'polypeptide(L)'
;MYNILLKNHFEKISVTCNNDLEECTRGQWISERWREEKSVRLSSSFKEILCRRLSSSANLVKRLLYGSRLTTKAMRYGLANEEIARKLYSSKYSIDVKDCGLFVDPENPYLCTSPDGLIRSDG
;
A
#
# COMPACT_ATOMS: atom_id res chain seq x y z
N MET A 1 24.63 -16.90 7.83
CA MET A 1 24.66 -15.67 6.98
C MET A 1 23.26 -15.22 6.56
N TYR A 2 22.44 -16.09 5.95
CA TYR A 2 21.07 -15.75 5.54
C TYR A 2 20.19 -15.14 6.64
N ASN A 3 20.12 -15.78 7.82
CA ASN A 3 19.29 -15.29 8.93
C ASN A 3 19.69 -13.89 9.42
N ILE A 4 20.98 -13.55 9.35
CA ILE A 4 21.47 -12.22 9.74
C ILE A 4 21.01 -11.17 8.71
N LEU A 5 21.12 -11.49 7.41
CA LEU A 5 20.65 -10.59 6.35
C LEU A 5 19.14 -10.37 6.43
N LEU A 6 18.37 -11.43 6.73
CA LEU A 6 16.94 -11.35 6.90
C LEU A 6 16.57 -10.46 8.08
N LYS A 7 17.20 -10.68 9.25
CA LYS A 7 16.98 -9.87 10.45
C LYS A 7 17.30 -8.39 10.20
N ASN A 8 18.47 -8.11 9.62
CA ASN A 8 18.88 -6.74 9.29
C ASN A 8 17.89 -6.06 8.33
N HIS A 9 17.35 -6.81 7.35
CA HIS A 9 16.36 -6.28 6.44
C HIS A 9 15.05 -5.94 7.16
N PHE A 10 14.55 -6.84 8.00
CA PHE A 10 13.33 -6.63 8.80
C PHE A 10 13.45 -5.42 9.73
N GLU A 11 14.59 -5.27 10.41
CA GLU A 11 14.88 -4.10 11.25
C GLU A 11 14.86 -2.81 10.42
N LYS A 12 15.49 -2.82 9.23
CA LYS A 12 15.53 -1.67 8.33
C LYS A 12 14.13 -1.25 7.83
N ILE A 13 13.26 -2.20 7.53
CA ILE A 13 11.92 -1.91 7.02
C ILE A 13 10.89 -1.77 8.14
N SER A 14 11.26 -1.96 9.40
CA SER A 14 10.33 -1.79 10.51
C SER A 14 9.87 -0.32 10.60
N VAL A 15 8.60 -0.14 10.95
CA VAL A 15 7.99 1.18 11.13
C VAL A 15 7.56 1.30 12.58
N THR A 16 8.13 2.28 13.29
CA THR A 16 7.86 2.49 14.72
C THR A 16 6.48 3.09 14.97
N CYS A 17 6.01 3.96 14.08
CA CYS A 17 4.75 4.68 14.20
C CYS A 17 4.06 4.74 12.84
N ASN A 18 2.88 4.14 12.71
CA ASN A 18 2.08 4.21 11.49
C ASN A 18 1.49 5.61 11.27
N ASN A 19 1.15 6.36 12.32
CA ASN A 19 0.53 7.68 12.18
C ASN A 19 1.44 8.65 11.42
N ASP A 20 2.72 8.71 11.76
CA ASP A 20 3.68 9.61 11.10
C ASP A 20 3.87 9.22 9.62
N LEU A 21 3.91 7.91 9.35
CA LEU A 21 4.03 7.38 8.01
C LEU A 21 2.79 7.68 7.18
N GLU A 22 1.62 7.40 7.73
CA GLU A 22 0.30 7.63 7.13
C GLU A 22 0.16 9.10 6.75
N GLU A 23 0.39 10.03 7.68
CA GLU A 23 0.28 11.46 7.45
C GLU A 23 1.18 11.93 6.30
N CYS A 24 2.44 11.51 6.30
CA CYS A 24 3.41 11.86 5.26
C CYS A 24 3.10 11.21 3.90
N THR A 25 2.20 10.23 3.87
CA THR A 25 1.89 9.42 2.68
C THR A 25 0.44 9.54 2.22
N ARG A 26 -0.38 10.41 2.83
CA ARG A 26 -1.76 10.74 2.40
C ARG A 26 -1.86 11.19 0.94
N GLY A 27 -0.81 11.79 0.40
CA GLY A 27 -0.73 12.13 -1.03
C GLY A 27 -0.63 10.91 -1.97
N GLN A 28 -0.56 9.70 -1.42
CA GLN A 28 -0.52 8.42 -2.11
C GLN A 28 0.38 8.42 -3.35
N TRP A 29 -0.20 8.31 -4.55
CA TRP A 29 0.55 8.20 -5.81
C TRP A 29 1.48 9.39 -6.07
N ILE A 30 1.13 10.59 -5.57
CA ILE A 30 1.92 11.82 -5.70
C ILE A 30 3.08 11.83 -4.71
N SER A 31 2.90 11.23 -3.53
CA SER A 31 3.93 11.16 -2.47
C SER A 31 5.10 10.26 -2.89
N GLU A 32 6.31 10.81 -2.88
CA GLU A 32 7.53 10.03 -3.10
C GLU A 32 7.75 9.00 -2.01
N ARG A 33 7.58 9.40 -0.75
CA ARG A 33 7.69 8.50 0.40
C ARG A 33 6.74 7.31 0.28
N TRP A 34 5.49 7.52 -0.14
CA TRP A 34 4.53 6.43 -0.34
C TRP A 34 5.04 5.44 -1.40
N ARG A 35 5.64 5.94 -2.48
CA ARG A 35 6.20 5.13 -3.57
C ARG A 35 7.43 4.33 -3.15
N GLU A 36 8.29 4.91 -2.31
CA GLU A 36 9.47 4.25 -1.74
C GLU A 36 9.06 3.14 -0.79
N GLU A 37 8.17 3.42 0.15
CA GLU A 37 7.68 2.47 1.14
C GLU A 37 6.95 1.28 0.50
N LYS A 38 6.14 1.53 -0.53
CA LYS A 38 5.50 0.44 -1.29
C LYS A 38 6.45 -0.33 -2.19
N SER A 39 7.65 0.18 -2.49
CA SER A 39 8.62 -0.56 -3.32
C SER A 39 9.32 -1.68 -2.55
N VAL A 40 9.37 -1.56 -1.22
CA VAL A 40 10.00 -2.54 -0.32
C VAL A 40 8.98 -3.44 0.39
N ARG A 41 7.67 -3.27 0.10
CA ARG A 41 6.57 -3.97 0.78
C ARG A 41 5.57 -4.57 -0.20
N LEU A 42 4.88 -5.62 0.24
CA LEU A 42 3.75 -6.20 -0.43
C LEU A 42 2.48 -5.47 0.01
N SER A 43 1.73 -4.96 -0.97
CA SER A 43 0.47 -4.23 -0.75
C SER A 43 -0.73 -5.15 -0.86
N SER A 44 -1.81 -4.86 -0.14
CA SER A 44 -3.09 -5.61 -0.20
C SER A 44 -3.67 -5.75 -1.62
N SER A 45 -3.31 -4.83 -2.52
CA SER A 45 -3.64 -4.87 -3.95
C SER A 45 -2.98 -6.00 -4.76
N PHE A 46 -1.98 -6.70 -4.21
CA PHE A 46 -1.24 -7.76 -4.92
C PHE A 46 -1.94 -9.13 -4.87
N LYS A 47 -3.13 -9.18 -5.50
CA LYS A 47 -3.93 -10.41 -5.65
C LYS A 47 -3.17 -11.56 -6.31
N GLU A 48 -2.19 -11.26 -7.17
CA GLU A 48 -1.37 -12.28 -7.85
C GLU A 48 -0.59 -13.18 -6.88
N ILE A 49 -0.20 -12.67 -5.71
CA ILE A 49 0.51 -13.46 -4.69
C ILE A 49 -0.46 -14.41 -4.01
N LEU A 50 -1.64 -13.91 -3.63
CA LEU A 50 -2.68 -14.68 -2.94
C LEU A 50 -3.28 -15.78 -3.83
N CYS A 51 -3.45 -15.51 -5.12
CA CYS A 51 -4.06 -16.44 -6.06
C CYS A 51 -3.05 -17.37 -6.77
N ARG A 52 -1.79 -17.41 -6.33
CA ARG A 52 -0.74 -18.18 -7.01
C ARG A 52 -0.93 -19.69 -6.79
N ARG A 53 -0.84 -20.47 -7.87
CA ARG A 53 -0.66 -21.94 -7.77
C ARG A 53 0.78 -22.27 -7.35
N LEU A 54 1.03 -23.45 -6.78
CA LEU A 54 2.32 -23.91 -6.24
C LEU A 54 3.46 -24.08 -7.28
N SER A 55 3.37 -23.46 -8.46
CA SER A 55 4.43 -23.49 -9.48
C SER A 55 5.53 -22.45 -9.21
N SER A 56 6.60 -22.52 -10.00
CA SER A 56 7.80 -21.67 -9.86
C SER A 56 7.47 -20.18 -9.73
N SER A 57 8.01 -19.57 -8.68
CA SER A 57 7.79 -18.17 -8.28
C SER A 57 8.69 -17.18 -9.01
N ALA A 58 9.69 -17.64 -9.77
CA ALA A 58 10.77 -16.81 -10.29
C ALA A 58 10.28 -15.63 -11.15
N ASN A 59 9.32 -15.88 -12.06
CA ASN A 59 8.76 -14.83 -12.91
C ASN A 59 7.94 -13.80 -12.13
N LEU A 60 7.24 -14.23 -11.08
CA LEU A 60 6.51 -13.33 -10.20
C LEU A 60 7.48 -12.47 -9.41
N VAL A 61 8.51 -13.06 -8.80
CA VAL A 61 9.56 -12.34 -8.07
C VAL A 61 10.25 -11.33 -8.99
N LYS A 62 10.59 -11.73 -10.22
CA LYS A 62 11.19 -10.83 -11.21
C LYS A 62 10.28 -9.65 -11.55
N ARG A 63 8.97 -9.88 -11.70
CA ARG A 63 7.99 -8.81 -11.96
C ARG A 63 7.80 -7.91 -10.74
N LEU A 64 7.84 -8.43 -9.52
CA LEU A 64 7.72 -7.63 -8.30
C LEU A 64 8.94 -6.72 -8.10
N LEU A 65 10.15 -7.24 -8.34
CA LEU A 65 11.39 -6.50 -8.11
C LEU A 65 11.77 -5.55 -9.26
N TYR A 66 11.46 -5.93 -10.50
CA TYR A 66 11.94 -5.23 -11.70
C TYR A 66 10.82 -4.84 -12.68
N GLY A 67 9.56 -5.06 -12.31
CA GLY A 67 8.42 -4.70 -13.15
C GLY A 67 8.32 -3.20 -13.36
N SER A 68 7.98 -2.78 -14.58
CA SER A 68 7.67 -1.38 -14.85
C SER A 68 6.31 -1.02 -14.22
N ARG A 69 6.18 0.23 -13.78
CA ARG A 69 4.89 0.76 -13.34
C ARG A 69 3.96 0.87 -14.54
N LEU A 70 2.83 0.19 -14.45
CA LEU A 70 1.78 0.26 -15.45
C LEU A 70 0.73 1.28 -15.00
N THR A 71 0.39 2.21 -15.88
CA THR A 71 -0.73 3.13 -15.69
C THR A 71 -1.77 2.86 -16.76
N THR A 72 -2.89 2.25 -16.37
CA THR A 72 -3.98 1.94 -17.30
C THR A 72 -4.97 3.11 -17.40
N LYS A 73 -5.83 3.09 -18.42
CA LYS A 73 -6.95 4.05 -18.52
C LYS A 73 -7.89 3.95 -17.31
N ALA A 74 -8.18 2.73 -16.86
CA ALA A 74 -9.01 2.48 -15.69
C ALA A 74 -8.39 3.07 -14.41
N MET A 75 -7.08 2.92 -14.21
CA MET A 75 -6.39 3.51 -13.05
C MET A 75 -6.46 5.04 -13.06
N ARG A 76 -6.23 5.68 -14.22
CA ARG A 76 -6.36 7.15 -14.35
C ARG A 76 -7.77 7.63 -14.06
N TYR A 77 -8.78 6.89 -14.55
CA TYR A 77 -10.16 7.19 -14.24
C TYR A 77 -10.44 7.08 -12.74
N GLY A 78 -9.96 6.00 -12.09
CA GLY A 78 -10.07 5.82 -10.64
C GLY A 78 -9.47 7.00 -9.88
N LEU A 79 -8.21 7.34 -10.16
CA LEU A 79 -7.52 8.49 -9.54
C LEU A 79 -8.27 9.82 -9.70
N ALA A 80 -8.87 10.06 -10.88
CA ALA A 80 -9.61 11.30 -11.14
C ALA A 80 -10.98 11.37 -10.42
N ASN A 81 -11.55 10.23 -10.06
CA ASN A 81 -12.91 10.16 -9.48
C ASN A 81 -12.93 9.73 -8.01
N GLU A 82 -11.79 9.35 -7.44
CA GLU A 82 -11.70 8.83 -6.07
C GLU A 82 -12.23 9.83 -5.03
N GLU A 83 -11.81 11.10 -5.12
CA GLU A 83 -12.27 12.18 -4.24
C GLU A 83 -13.79 12.43 -4.38
N ILE A 84 -14.30 12.38 -5.62
CA ILE A 84 -15.73 12.55 -5.91
C ILE A 84 -16.51 11.40 -5.28
N ALA A 85 -16.05 10.16 -5.45
CA ALA A 85 -16.68 8.98 -4.86
C ALA A 85 -16.69 9.04 -3.33
N ARG A 86 -15.59 9.48 -2.70
CA ARG A 86 -15.50 9.65 -1.25
C ARG A 86 -16.50 10.69 -0.74
N LYS A 87 -16.58 11.86 -1.37
CA LYS A 87 -17.55 12.92 -1.03
C LYS A 87 -19.00 12.46 -1.15
N LEU A 88 -19.31 11.74 -2.23
CA LEU A 88 -20.64 11.17 -2.46
C LEU A 88 -20.99 10.11 -1.40
N TYR A 89 -20.05 9.23 -1.06
CA TYR A 89 -20.23 8.23 0.00
C TYR A 89 -20.46 8.91 1.36
N SER A 90 -19.62 9.87 1.71
CA SER A 90 -19.70 10.64 2.95
C SER A 90 -21.07 11.34 3.08
N SER A 91 -21.52 12.01 2.02
CA SER A 91 -22.82 12.69 1.96
C SER A 91 -23.99 11.72 2.07
N LYS A 92 -23.93 10.60 1.31
CA LYS A 92 -25.01 9.61 1.25
C LYS A 92 -25.27 8.93 2.60
N TYR A 93 -24.22 8.64 3.35
CA TYR A 93 -24.33 7.93 4.63
C TYR A 93 -24.18 8.84 5.86
N SER A 94 -23.93 10.14 5.66
CA SER A 94 -23.64 11.09 6.74
C SER A 94 -22.49 10.62 7.64
N ILE A 95 -21.44 10.06 7.01
CA ILE A 95 -20.23 9.57 7.69
C ILE A 95 -19.05 10.41 7.21
N ASP A 96 -18.22 10.88 8.14
CA ASP A 96 -16.93 11.51 7.80
C ASP A 96 -15.94 10.45 7.32
N VAL A 97 -15.55 10.52 6.05
CA VAL A 97 -14.54 9.64 5.45
C VAL A 97 -13.31 10.48 5.16
N LYS A 98 -12.23 10.20 5.89
CA LYS A 98 -10.97 10.93 5.77
C LYS A 98 -10.07 10.30 4.73
N ASP A 99 -9.25 11.13 4.11
CA ASP A 99 -8.13 10.67 3.29
C ASP A 99 -7.13 9.91 4.16
N CYS A 100 -6.43 8.96 3.54
CA CYS A 100 -5.44 8.16 4.24
C CYS A 100 -4.22 7.81 3.39
N GLY A 101 -3.10 7.70 4.08
CA GLY A 101 -1.83 7.23 3.54
C GLY A 101 -1.62 5.73 3.66
N LEU A 102 -0.36 5.36 3.81
CA LEU A 102 0.09 3.99 3.91
C LEU A 102 0.17 3.54 5.38
N PHE A 103 -0.36 2.35 5.63
CA PHE A 103 -0.23 1.60 6.88
C PHE A 103 0.65 0.38 6.67
N VAL A 104 1.48 0.08 7.65
CA VAL A 104 2.39 -1.07 7.68
C VAL A 104 2.00 -1.97 8.84
N ASP A 105 1.98 -3.28 8.59
CA ASP A 105 1.71 -4.26 9.63
C ASP A 105 2.89 -4.28 10.63
N PRO A 106 2.64 -4.05 11.93
CA PRO A 106 3.72 -3.94 12.93
C PRO A 106 4.44 -5.27 13.18
N GLU A 107 3.76 -6.40 13.00
CA GLU A 107 4.35 -7.75 13.17
C GLU A 107 5.02 -8.23 11.87
N ASN A 108 4.47 -7.81 10.73
CA ASN A 108 4.90 -8.22 9.41
C ASN A 108 5.24 -6.99 8.56
N PRO A 109 6.38 -6.30 8.81
CA PRO A 109 6.65 -5.00 8.19
C PRO A 109 6.72 -5.08 6.66
N TYR A 110 7.03 -6.23 6.07
CA TYR A 110 6.95 -6.43 4.62
C TYR A 110 5.52 -6.36 4.05
N LEU A 111 4.47 -6.24 4.87
CA LEU A 111 3.08 -6.05 4.46
C LEU A 111 2.63 -4.60 4.69
N CYS A 112 1.86 -4.08 3.75
CA CYS A 112 1.29 -2.74 3.85
C CYS A 112 -0.10 -2.66 3.21
N THR A 113 -0.85 -1.61 3.55
CA THR A 113 -2.09 -1.25 2.89
C THR A 113 -2.25 0.26 2.81
N SER A 114 -2.96 0.74 1.80
CA SER A 114 -3.32 2.15 1.63
C SER A 114 -4.80 2.12 1.27
N PRO A 115 -5.71 2.23 2.25
CA PRO A 115 -7.14 2.20 1.96
C PRO A 115 -7.57 3.43 1.15
N ASP A 116 -8.79 3.40 0.60
CA ASP A 116 -9.35 4.52 -0.17
C ASP A 116 -9.89 5.64 0.75
N GLY A 117 -10.09 5.33 2.04
CA GLY A 117 -10.50 6.28 3.07
C GLY A 117 -10.68 5.60 4.42
N LEU A 118 -10.62 6.41 5.49
CA LEU A 118 -10.81 5.96 6.87
C LEU A 118 -12.08 6.54 7.47
N ILE A 119 -12.76 5.74 8.27
CA ILE A 119 -13.92 6.17 9.04
C ILE A 119 -13.49 6.18 10.51
N ARG A 120 -13.75 7.29 11.23
CA ARG A 120 -13.45 7.42 12.67
C ARG A 120 -11.98 7.11 13.01
N SER A 121 -11.74 6.02 13.74
CA SER A 121 -10.45 5.55 14.25
C SER A 121 -10.03 4.22 13.63
N ASP A 122 -10.55 3.90 12.44
CA ASP A 122 -10.31 2.60 11.78
C ASP A 122 -8.91 2.49 11.13
N GLY A 123 -7.87 3.05 11.76
CA GLY A 123 -6.48 3.10 11.28
C GLY A 123 -5.47 2.58 12.29
#